data_AF-A0A358SJ59-F1
#
_entry.id   AF-A0A358SJ59-F1
#
_cell.length_a   1.000
_cell.length_b   1.000
_cell.length_c   1.000
_cell.angle_alpha   90.00
_cell.angle_beta   90.00
_cell.angle_gamma   90.00
#
_symmetry.space_group_name_H-M   'P 1'
#
loop_
_entity.id
_entity.type
_entity.pdbx_description
1 polymer ?
#
loop_
_entity_poly.entity_id
_entity_poly.type
_entity_poly.pdbx_seq_one_letter_code
_entity_poly.pdbx_strand_id
1 'polypeptide(L)' 'YGPQAAMAKLFASDAAMRVATDAVQVLGAYGYVEDFPVERLMREAKVLQIVEGTNQIQRMVIGRSLAGGSR' A
#
# COMPACT_ATOMS: atom_id res chain seq x y z
N TYR A 1 2.03 17.31 8.16
CA TYR A 1 0.81 16.71 7.59
C TYR A 1 -0.06 16.16 8.72
N GLY A 2 -1.39 16.23 8.59
CA GLY A 2 -2.33 15.73 9.61
C GLY A 2 -2.54 14.21 9.56
N PRO A 3 -3.22 13.61 10.56
CA PRO A 3 -3.51 12.17 10.62
C PRO A 3 -4.25 11.62 9.39
N GLN A 4 -5.01 12.47 8.69
CA GLN A 4 -5.71 12.14 7.45
C GLN A 4 -4.74 11.72 6.33
N ALA A 5 -3.54 12.32 6.28
CA ALA A 5 -2.53 11.94 5.29
C ALA A 5 -1.99 10.53 5.54
N ALA A 6 -1.77 10.18 6.81
CA ALA A 6 -1.35 8.83 7.20
C ALA A 6 -2.42 7.78 6.86
N MET A 7 -3.70 8.10 7.13
CA MET A 7 -4.84 7.25 6.75
C MET A 7 -4.91 7.04 5.24
N ALA A 8 -4.79 8.13 4.46
CA ALA A 8 -4.84 8.07 3.00
C ALA A 8 -3.71 7.21 2.43
N LYS A 9 -2.46 7.43 2.86
CA LYS A 9 -1.29 6.67 2.40
C LYS A 9 -1.40 5.19 2.74
N LEU A 10 -1.82 4.87 3.97
CA LEU A 10 -2.03 3.50 4.41
C LEU A 10 -3.08 2.80 3.54
N PHE A 11 -4.25 3.41 3.38
CA PHE A 11 -5.35 2.84 2.61
C PHE A 11 -4.97 2.64 1.14
N ALA A 12 -4.44 3.68 0.49
CA ALA A 12 -4.11 3.63 -0.93
C ALA A 12 -3.02 2.59 -1.25
N SER A 13 -2.00 2.49 -0.41
CA SER A 13 -0.91 1.52 -0.63
C SER A 13 -1.34 0.07 -0.38
N ASP A 14 -2.16 -0.20 0.64
CA ASP A 14 -2.73 -1.54 0.86
C ASP A 14 -3.71 -1.92 -0.27
N ALA A 15 -4.52 -0.96 -0.74
CA ALA A 15 -5.42 -1.18 -1.87
C ALA A 15 -4.66 -1.47 -3.17
N ALA A 16 -3.61 -0.69 -3.49
CA ALA A 16 -2.78 -0.89 -4.67
C ALA A 16 -2.14 -2.28 -4.69
N MET A 17 -1.61 -2.73 -3.55
CA MET A 17 -1.04 -4.08 -3.41
C MET A 17 -2.08 -5.15 -3.66
N ARG A 18 -3.24 -5.07 -3.00
CA ARG A 18 -4.33 -6.05 -3.16
C ARG A 18 -4.76 -6.15 -4.62
N VAL A 19 -5.05 -5.02 -5.26
CA VAL A 19 -5.52 -4.98 -6.65
C VAL A 19 -4.45 -5.52 -7.61
N ALA A 20 -3.18 -5.15 -7.44
CA ALA A 20 -2.12 -5.63 -8.33
C ALA A 20 -1.88 -7.14 -8.18
N THR A 21 -1.92 -7.68 -6.96
CA THR A 21 -1.83 -9.13 -6.74
C THR A 21 -3.05 -9.87 -7.30
N ASP A 22 -4.26 -9.34 -7.12
CA ASP A 22 -5.47 -9.92 -7.72
C ASP A 22 -5.39 -9.91 -9.25
N ALA A 23 -4.86 -8.84 -9.85
CA ALA A 23 -4.65 -8.75 -11.29
C ALA A 23 -3.67 -9.82 -11.80
N VAL A 24 -2.55 -10.06 -11.10
CA VAL A 24 -1.62 -11.17 -11.42
C VAL A 24 -2.39 -12.49 -11.42
N GLN A 25 -3.20 -12.74 -10.39
CA GLN A 25 -3.97 -13.97 -10.25
C GLN A 25 -5.01 -14.15 -11.35
N VAL A 26 -5.71 -13.08 -11.75
CA VAL A 26 -6.72 -13.11 -12.84
C VAL A 26 -6.08 -13.42 -14.18
N LEU A 27 -4.89 -12.89 -14.47
CA LEU A 27 -4.15 -13.17 -15.70
C LEU A 27 -3.42 -14.53 -15.68
N GLY A 28 -3.33 -15.19 -14.53
CA GLY A 28 -2.63 -16.47 -14.38
C GLY A 28 -1.16 -16.35 -14.77
N ALA A 29 -0.65 -17.31 -15.58
CA ALA A 29 0.74 -17.30 -16.04
C ALA A 29 1.11 -16.03 -16.82
N TYR A 30 0.17 -15.45 -17.58
CA TYR A 30 0.38 -14.20 -18.30
C TYR A 30 0.54 -12.99 -17.37
N GLY A 31 0.08 -13.08 -16.13
CA GLY A 31 0.27 -12.05 -15.12
C GLY A 31 1.65 -12.06 -14.47
N TYR A 32 2.47 -13.08 -14.75
CA TYR A 32 3.79 -13.30 -14.16
C TYR A 32 4.96 -13.11 -15.15
N VAL A 33 4.65 -12.95 -16.44
CA VAL A 33 5.64 -12.70 -17.50
C VAL A 33 5.71 -11.21 -17.83
N GLU A 34 6.84 -10.78 -18.38
CA GLU A 34 7.12 -9.36 -18.67
C GLU A 34 6.38 -8.85 -19.92
N ASP A 35 5.71 -9.72 -20.69
CA ASP A 35 4.87 -9.35 -21.83
C ASP A 35 3.69 -8.46 -21.45
N PHE A 36 3.23 -8.54 -20.19
CA PHE A 36 2.13 -7.73 -19.66
C PHE A 36 2.59 -6.91 -18.45
N PRO A 37 2.10 -5.67 -18.28
CA PRO A 37 2.62 -4.76 -17.24
C PRO A 37 2.24 -5.16 -15.81
N VAL A 38 1.40 -6.16 -15.61
CA VAL A 38 0.78 -6.50 -14.32
C VAL A 38 1.81 -6.93 -13.27
N GLU A 39 2.83 -7.71 -13.65
CA GLU A 39 3.90 -8.10 -12.72
C GLU A 39 4.68 -6.88 -12.21
N ARG A 40 4.95 -5.92 -13.11
CA ARG A 40 5.66 -4.68 -12.78
C ARG A 40 4.84 -3.81 -11.84
N LEU A 41 3.54 -3.69 -12.09
CA LEU A 41 2.62 -2.94 -11.22
C LEU A 41 2.57 -3.56 -9.81
N MET A 42 2.59 -4.89 -9.69
CA MET A 42 2.66 -5.56 -8.38
C MET A 42 3.96 -5.20 -7.64
N ARG A 43 5.11 -5.22 -8.34
CA ARG A 43 6.40 -4.82 -7.74
C ARG A 43 6.41 -3.35 -7.31
N GLU A 44 5.92 -2.46 -8.15
CA GLU A 44 5.83 -1.02 -7.86
C GLU A 44 4.89 -0.73 -6.68
N ALA A 45 3.74 -1.42 -6.59
CA ALA A 45 2.82 -1.28 -5.48
C ALA A 45 3.45 -1.63 -4.11
N LYS A 46 4.46 -2.52 -4.09
CA LYS A 46 5.12 -2.92 -2.83
C LYS A 46 5.95 -1.80 -2.24
N VAL A 47 6.62 -1.03 -3.09
CA VAL A 47 7.42 0.13 -2.66
C VAL A 47 6.56 1.11 -1.87
N LEU A 48 5.32 1.35 -2.29
CA LEU A 48 4.38 2.26 -1.63
C LEU A 48 4.09 1.86 -0.16
N GLN A 49 4.15 0.57 0.18
CA GLN A 49 3.94 0.11 1.55
C GLN A 49 5.17 0.34 2.46
N ILE A 50 6.34 0.65 1.88
CA ILE A 50 7.64 0.70 2.57
C ILE A 50 8.14 2.13 2.71
N VAL A 51 8.20 2.88 1.61
CA VAL A 51 8.78 4.23 1.58
C VAL A 51 7.84 5.25 2.23
N GLU A 52 8.40 6.41 2.59
CA GLU A 52 7.68 7.52 3.23
C GLU A 52 6.93 7.09 4.51
N GLY A 53 7.53 6.15 5.24
CA GLY A 53 6.99 5.52 6.43
C GLY A 53 6.16 4.29 6.10
N THR A 54 6.60 3.13 6.61
CA THR A 54 5.93 1.85 6.39
C THR A 54 4.48 1.88 6.85
N ASN A 55 3.64 0.96 6.35
CA ASN A 55 2.24 0.90 6.73
C ASN A 55 2.02 0.65 8.24
N GLN A 56 2.99 0.04 8.93
CA GLN A 56 3.03 -0.11 10.38
C GLN A 56 3.28 1.22 11.08
N ILE A 57 4.19 2.05 10.55
CA ILE A 57 4.42 3.42 11.04
C ILE A 57 3.17 4.29 10.84
N GLN A 58 2.49 4.18 9.69
CA GLN A 58 1.24 4.91 9.46
C GLN A 58 0.16 4.51 10.47
N ARG A 59 -0.02 3.20 10.74
CA ARG A 59 -0.93 2.70 11.78
C ARG A 59 -0.58 3.24 13.16
N MET A 60 0.70 3.33 13.50
CA MET A 60 1.16 3.90 14.77
C MET A 60 0.83 5.41 14.88
N VAL A 61 1.04 6.19 13.81
CA VAL A 61 0.69 7.62 13.75
C VAL A 61 -0.82 7.81 13.92
N ILE A 62 -1.62 7.03 13.19
CA ILE A 62 -3.09 7.04 13.29
C ILE A 62 -3.52 6.67 14.71
N GLY A 63 -2.95 5.61 15.28
CA GLY A 63 -3.27 5.15 16.63
C GLY A 63 -3.01 6.22 17.70
N ARG A 64 -1.87 6.92 17.63
CA ARG A 64 -1.59 8.07 18.53
C ARG A 64 -2.59 9.19 18.38
N SER A 65 -3.02 9.49 17.15
CA SER A 65 -4.03 10.52 16.91
C SER A 65 -5.39 10.13 17.49
N LEU A 66 -5.77 8.86 17.39
CA LEU A 66 -7.05 8.36 17.92
C LEU A 66 -7.05 8.24 19.45
N ALA A 67 -5.91 7.88 20.05
CA ALA A 67 -5.75 7.78 21.50
C ALA A 67 -5.69 9.14 22.23
N GLY A 68 -5.96 10.25 21.51
CA GLY A 68 -5.95 11.59 22.08
C GLY A 68 -4.57 12.10 22.41
N GLY A 69 -3.62 12.01 21.46
CA GLY A 69 -2.25 12.53 21.55
C GLY A 69 -2.17 14.03 21.85
N SER A 70 -2.50 14.36 23.10
CA SER A 70 -2.27 15.61 23.80
C SER A 70 -1.86 15.21 25.21
N ARG A 71 -0.57 14.91 25.33
CA ARG A 71 0.22 15.29 26.50
C ARG A 71 1.50 15.92 25.96
#